data_AF-A0A0C2X4C7-F1
#
_entry.id   AF-A0A0C2X4C7-F1
#
_cell.length_a   1.000
_cell.length_b   1.000
_cell.length_c   1.000
_cell.angle_alpha   90.00
_cell.angle_beta   90.00
_cell.angle_gamma   90.00
#
_symmetry.space_group_name_H-M   'P 1'
#
loop_
_entity.id
_entity.type
_entity.pdbx_description
1 polymer ?
#
loop_
_entity_poly.entity_id
_entity_poly.type
_entity_poly.pdbx_seq_one_letter_code
_entity_poly.pdbx_strand_id
1 'polypeptide(L)'
;MRVTSWFVCIRCTNMDPGYKRMRILDFRGVCAHECSQKDWGKTNAKKWSVDCFSLAPRAIETAKKMLEILGLDAEDWGTTTACLKGWWTCNNCPAWMSAMVWEDLLRHCQRHEHQNISQMSDEEAQNRRIALNFKSKRLSFADLLSGKYEVEARTKQLACVHCRPSPNAISRSKAFKAEKIMDIHGIRQHMKAK
;
A
#
# COMPACT_ATOMS: atom_id res chain seq x y z
N MET A 1 -23.88 -8.54 -5.62
CA MET A 1 -23.04 -7.57 -4.86
C MET A 1 -22.53 -6.57 -5.87
N ARG A 2 -22.79 -5.27 -5.70
CA ARG A 2 -22.38 -4.26 -6.69
C ARG A 2 -20.89 -4.00 -6.59
N VAL A 3 -20.17 -4.14 -7.71
CA VAL A 3 -18.71 -4.02 -7.83
C VAL A 3 -18.20 -2.60 -7.51
N THR A 4 -19.09 -1.62 -7.51
CA THR A 4 -18.79 -0.20 -7.27
C THR A 4 -19.21 0.27 -5.87
N SER A 5 -19.61 -0.63 -4.96
CA SER A 5 -20.03 -0.26 -3.60
C SER A 5 -18.92 -0.55 -2.59
N TRP A 6 -18.05 0.44 -2.37
CA TRP A 6 -16.91 0.35 -1.46
C TRP A 6 -17.00 1.35 -0.31
N PHE A 7 -16.57 0.91 0.86
CA PHE A 7 -16.68 1.64 2.12
C PHE A 7 -15.36 1.60 2.90
N VAL A 8 -15.20 2.55 3.81
CA VAL A 8 -14.14 2.54 4.83
C VAL A 8 -14.78 2.64 6.21
N CYS A 9 -14.20 1.96 7.20
CA CYS A 9 -14.55 2.21 8.59
C CYS A 9 -13.83 3.48 9.05
N ILE A 10 -14.57 4.48 9.50
CA ILE A 10 -13.99 5.75 9.99
C ILE A 10 -13.56 5.66 11.46
N ARG A 11 -13.90 4.58 12.17
CA ARG A 11 -13.64 4.41 13.60
C ARG A 11 -12.44 3.52 13.93
N CYS A 12 -12.05 2.60 13.05
CA CYS A 12 -10.89 1.75 13.29
C CYS A 12 -10.16 1.37 12.00
N THR A 13 -8.94 0.87 12.19
CA THR A 13 -8.13 0.28 11.11
C THR A 13 -8.07 -1.26 11.19
N ASN A 14 -8.71 -1.85 12.20
CA ASN A 14 -8.71 -3.29 12.41
C ASN A 14 -9.83 -3.95 11.62
N MET A 15 -9.50 -4.48 10.45
CA MET A 15 -10.44 -5.18 9.58
C MET A 15 -10.18 -6.68 9.59
N ASP A 16 -11.21 -7.46 9.24
CA ASP A 16 -11.08 -8.91 9.08
C ASP A 16 -9.94 -9.27 8.11
N PRO A 17 -9.29 -10.44 8.28
CA PRO A 17 -8.14 -10.84 7.47
C PRO A 17 -8.35 -10.67 5.95
N GLY A 18 -9.56 -10.94 5.44
CA GLY A 18 -9.90 -10.77 4.02
C GLY A 18 -9.87 -9.32 3.52
N TYR A 19 -10.21 -8.36 4.37
CA TYR A 19 -10.25 -6.92 4.02
C TYR A 19 -9.01 -6.16 4.51
N LYS A 20 -8.25 -6.73 5.45
CA LYS A 20 -7.05 -6.12 6.04
C LYS A 20 -6.04 -5.65 4.99
N ARG A 21 -5.91 -6.39 3.89
CA ARG A 21 -5.02 -6.03 2.78
C ARG A 21 -5.55 -4.83 1.99
N MET A 22 -6.85 -4.72 1.76
CA MET A 22 -7.43 -3.65 0.95
C MET A 22 -7.68 -2.36 1.74
N ARG A 23 -7.92 -2.49 3.06
CA ARG A 23 -8.37 -1.41 3.94
C ARG A 23 -9.66 -0.71 3.48
N ILE A 24 -10.45 -1.40 2.68
CA ILE A 24 -11.79 -1.02 2.25
C ILE A 24 -12.69 -2.25 2.40
N LEU A 25 -13.98 -2.00 2.56
CA LEU A 25 -15.02 -3.01 2.75
C LEU A 25 -15.97 -2.97 1.56
N ASP A 26 -16.38 -4.14 1.08
CA ASP A 26 -17.61 -4.26 0.28
C ASP A 26 -18.82 -4.31 1.23
N PHE A 27 -20.03 -4.44 0.68
CA PHE A 27 -21.25 -4.53 1.48
C PHE A 27 -21.23 -5.69 2.49
N ARG A 28 -20.70 -6.85 2.09
CA ARG A 28 -20.58 -8.01 2.99
C ARG A 28 -19.62 -7.70 4.14
N GLY A 29 -18.50 -7.05 3.84
CA GLY A 29 -17.52 -6.59 4.81
C GLY A 29 -18.13 -5.59 5.78
N VAL A 30 -18.92 -4.63 5.30
CA VAL A 30 -19.65 -3.70 6.18
C VAL A 30 -20.59 -4.43 7.12
N CYS A 31 -21.41 -5.36 6.62
CA CYS A 31 -22.34 -6.13 7.45
C CYS A 31 -21.64 -7.01 8.49
N ALA A 32 -20.47 -7.57 8.17
CA ALA A 32 -19.71 -8.44 9.07
C ALA A 32 -18.76 -7.67 10.01
N HIS A 33 -18.47 -6.39 9.72
CA HIS A 33 -17.42 -5.66 10.42
C HIS A 33 -17.82 -5.29 11.85
N GLU A 34 -17.16 -5.92 12.81
CA GLU A 34 -17.19 -5.49 14.20
C GLU A 34 -16.04 -4.53 14.50
N CYS A 35 -16.37 -3.27 14.76
CA CYS A 35 -15.38 -2.26 15.09
C CYS A 35 -14.76 -2.57 16.47
N SER A 36 -13.52 -3.07 16.48
CA SER A 36 -12.76 -3.17 17.72
C SER A 36 -12.13 -1.81 18.02
N GLN A 37 -12.85 -0.96 18.74
CA GLN A 37 -12.27 0.25 19.33
C GLN A 37 -11.26 -0.18 20.42
N LYS A 38 -10.03 -0.50 20.03
CA LYS A 38 -8.96 -0.76 21.01
C LYS A 38 -8.44 0.52 21.66
N ASP A 39 -8.70 1.68 21.05
CA ASP A 39 -8.05 2.95 21.43
C ASP A 39 -8.98 3.92 22.18
N TRP A 40 -10.29 3.67 22.25
CA TRP A 40 -11.27 4.58 22.87
C TRP A 40 -11.95 3.85 24.05
N GLY A 41 -12.01 4.50 25.21
CA GLY A 41 -12.33 3.93 26.52
C GLY A 41 -13.47 2.89 26.54
N LYS A 42 -13.29 1.88 27.42
CA LYS A 42 -14.00 0.60 27.58
C LYS A 42 -15.54 0.63 27.72
N THR A 43 -16.22 1.75 27.54
CA THR A 43 -17.59 1.94 28.05
C THR A 43 -18.70 1.83 27.01
N ASN A 44 -18.39 1.80 25.72
CA ASN A 44 -19.42 1.57 24.69
C ASN A 44 -19.20 0.22 24.03
N ALA A 45 -20.09 -0.72 24.36
CA ALA A 45 -20.16 -2.02 23.75
C ALA A 45 -20.15 -1.91 22.21
N LYS A 46 -19.58 -2.96 21.61
CA LYS A 46 -19.45 -3.26 20.18
C LYS A 46 -20.80 -3.21 19.43
N LYS A 47 -21.45 -2.06 19.35
CA LYS A 47 -22.69 -1.91 18.60
C LYS A 47 -22.32 -1.52 17.18
N TRP A 48 -22.55 -2.44 16.25
CA TRP A 48 -22.53 -2.13 14.84
C TRP A 48 -23.46 -0.94 14.56
N SER A 49 -22.99 0.05 13.82
CA SER A 49 -23.80 1.18 13.34
C SER A 49 -23.34 1.58 11.94
N VAL A 50 -24.28 1.97 11.09
CA VAL A 50 -24.00 2.49 9.74
C VAL A 50 -23.13 3.75 9.79
N ASP A 51 -23.24 4.55 10.86
CA ASP A 51 -22.45 5.79 11.06
C ASP A 51 -20.94 5.51 11.24
N CYS A 52 -20.55 4.25 11.43
CA CYS A 52 -19.15 3.86 11.51
C CYS A 52 -18.47 3.79 10.13
N PHE A 53 -19.23 3.93 9.05
CA PHE A 53 -18.74 3.73 7.69
C PHE A 53 -18.98 4.96 6.83
N SER A 54 -18.03 5.22 5.94
CA SER A 54 -18.19 6.20 4.85
C SER A 54 -17.93 5.53 3.52
N LEU A 55 -18.45 6.11 2.43
CA LEU A 55 -18.08 5.71 1.09
C LEU A 55 -16.57 5.87 0.88
N ALA A 56 -15.99 5.00 0.05
CA ALA A 56 -14.61 5.07 -0.37
C ALA A 56 -14.55 5.61 -1.81
N PRO A 57 -14.72 6.93 -2.04
CA PRO A 57 -14.96 7.50 -3.37
C PRO A 57 -13.85 7.12 -4.37
N ARG A 58 -12.59 7.11 -3.94
CA ARG A 58 -11.45 6.71 -4.78
C ARG A 58 -11.54 5.24 -5.21
N ALA A 59 -11.91 4.33 -4.30
CA ALA A 59 -12.08 2.92 -4.66
C ALA A 59 -13.26 2.71 -5.60
N ILE A 60 -14.35 3.46 -5.39
CA ILE A 60 -15.52 3.46 -6.27
C ILE A 60 -15.14 3.94 -7.67
N GLU A 61 -14.41 5.05 -7.78
CA GLU A 61 -13.95 5.60 -9.05
C GLU A 61 -12.98 4.64 -9.76
N THR A 62 -12.03 4.05 -9.03
CA THR A 62 -11.11 3.04 -9.58
C THR A 62 -11.88 1.84 -10.11
N ALA A 63 -12.84 1.29 -9.34
CA ALA A 63 -13.64 0.16 -9.79
C ALA A 63 -14.47 0.50 -11.05
N LYS A 64 -15.05 1.71 -11.12
CA LYS A 64 -15.75 2.18 -12.33
C LYS A 64 -14.82 2.23 -13.54
N LYS A 65 -13.63 2.80 -13.40
CA LYS A 65 -12.63 2.84 -14.49
C LYS A 65 -12.15 1.45 -14.91
N MET A 66 -12.03 0.52 -13.96
CA MET A 66 -11.69 -0.87 -14.29
C MET A 66 -12.79 -1.52 -15.14
N LEU A 67 -14.06 -1.32 -14.77
CA LEU A 67 -15.20 -1.82 -15.55
C LEU A 67 -15.27 -1.18 -16.94
N GLU A 68 -15.02 0.13 -17.03
CA GLU A 68 -14.94 0.85 -18.31
C GLU A 68 -13.86 0.27 -19.22
N ILE A 69 -12.65 0.04 -18.70
CA ILE A 69 -11.54 -0.58 -19.46
C ILE A 69 -11.90 -1.99 -19.93
N LEU A 70 -12.65 -2.75 -19.13
CA LEU A 70 -13.10 -4.10 -19.47
C LEU A 70 -14.34 -4.12 -20.37
N GLY A 71 -14.97 -2.97 -20.65
CA GLY A 71 -16.22 -2.89 -21.39
C GLY A 71 -17.42 -3.53 -20.67
N LEU A 72 -17.42 -3.51 -19.34
CA LEU A 72 -18.46 -4.12 -18.50
C LEU A 72 -19.37 -3.06 -17.88
N ASP A 73 -20.66 -3.39 -17.74
CA ASP A 73 -21.63 -2.56 -17.03
C ASP A 73 -21.70 -2.96 -15.55
N ALA A 74 -21.66 -1.98 -14.65
CA ALA A 74 -21.79 -2.19 -13.21
C ALA A 74 -23.19 -2.67 -12.78
N GLU A 75 -24.22 -2.38 -13.58
CA GLU A 75 -25.60 -2.78 -13.29
C GLU A 75 -25.98 -4.15 -13.87
N ASP A 76 -25.12 -4.75 -14.70
CA ASP A 76 -25.30 -6.13 -15.16
C ASP A 76 -25.12 -7.12 -14.00
N TRP A 77 -26.02 -8.10 -13.93
CA TRP A 77 -26.03 -9.14 -12.91
C TRP A 77 -24.81 -10.07 -13.02
N GLY A 78 -24.25 -10.22 -14.23
CA GLY A 78 -23.03 -10.97 -14.48
C GLY A 78 -21.77 -10.29 -13.94
N THR A 79 -21.82 -8.97 -13.72
CA THR A 79 -20.65 -8.19 -13.29
C THR A 79 -20.37 -8.41 -11.81
N THR A 80 -19.31 -9.14 -11.53
CA THR A 80 -18.85 -9.45 -10.16
C THR A 80 -17.41 -9.00 -9.95
N THR A 81 -16.94 -9.01 -8.70
CA THR A 81 -15.52 -8.70 -8.40
C THR A 81 -14.56 -9.70 -9.05
N ALA A 82 -15.03 -10.90 -9.43
CA ALA A 82 -14.22 -11.85 -10.19
C ALA A 82 -13.85 -11.31 -11.58
N CYS A 83 -14.68 -10.47 -12.18
CA CYS A 83 -14.41 -9.81 -13.46
C CYS A 83 -13.23 -8.83 -13.37
N LEU A 84 -12.95 -8.30 -12.17
CA LEU A 84 -11.84 -7.38 -11.94
C LEU A 84 -10.50 -8.10 -11.76
N LYS A 85 -10.49 -9.43 -11.63
CA LYS A 85 -9.26 -10.20 -11.46
C LYS A 85 -8.32 -9.99 -12.63
N GLY A 86 -7.04 -9.93 -12.32
CA GLY A 86 -5.99 -9.69 -13.29
C GLY A 86 -4.98 -8.68 -12.77
N TRP A 87 -4.07 -8.29 -13.66
CA TRP A 87 -3.04 -7.32 -13.36
C TRP A 87 -3.43 -5.95 -13.85
N TRP A 88 -3.12 -4.98 -13.00
CA TRP A 88 -3.44 -3.60 -13.18
C TRP A 88 -2.24 -2.73 -12.89
N THR A 89 -2.22 -1.59 -13.55
CA THR A 89 -1.19 -0.58 -13.38
C THR A 89 -1.76 0.74 -12.94
N CYS A 90 -0.96 1.48 -12.17
CA CYS A 90 -1.24 2.87 -11.82
C CYS A 90 -0.18 3.73 -12.49
N ASN A 91 -0.59 4.52 -13.47
CA ASN A 91 0.29 5.35 -14.29
C ASN A 91 0.72 6.64 -13.58
N ASN A 92 0.13 6.93 -12.40
CA ASN A 92 0.61 8.01 -11.52
C ASN A 92 1.83 7.60 -10.69
N CYS A 93 2.23 6.33 -10.74
CA CYS A 93 3.36 5.80 -9.98
C CYS A 93 4.51 5.41 -10.89
N PRO A 94 5.75 5.41 -10.36
CA PRO A 94 6.89 4.87 -11.08
C PRO A 94 6.62 3.45 -11.59
N ALA A 95 7.15 3.12 -12.77
CA ALA A 95 6.94 1.82 -13.43
C ALA A 95 7.27 0.61 -12.54
N TRP A 96 8.18 0.77 -11.59
CA TRP A 96 8.58 -0.26 -10.63
C TRP A 96 7.51 -0.57 -9.55
N MET A 97 6.48 0.27 -9.35
CA MET A 97 5.34 -0.01 -8.46
C MET A 97 4.07 -0.41 -9.21
N SER A 98 4.18 -0.58 -10.52
CA SER A 98 3.04 -0.46 -11.41
C SER A 98 2.40 -1.80 -11.78
N ALA A 99 2.85 -2.94 -11.24
CA ALA A 99 2.19 -4.24 -11.45
C ALA A 99 1.49 -4.69 -10.16
N MET A 100 0.17 -4.52 -10.12
CA MET A 100 -0.65 -4.78 -8.94
C MET A 100 -1.82 -5.71 -9.29
N VAL A 101 -2.16 -6.62 -8.38
CA VAL A 101 -3.47 -7.27 -8.43
C VAL A 101 -4.56 -6.26 -8.06
N TRP A 102 -5.80 -6.50 -8.47
CA TRP A 102 -6.89 -5.53 -8.27
C TRP A 102 -7.11 -5.14 -6.80
N GLU A 103 -6.95 -6.05 -5.84
CA GLU A 103 -7.06 -5.73 -4.41
C GLU A 103 -5.99 -4.73 -3.97
N ASP A 104 -4.78 -4.89 -4.49
CA ASP A 104 -3.67 -3.97 -4.21
C ASP A 104 -3.91 -2.62 -4.89
N LEU A 105 -4.50 -2.61 -6.09
CA LEU A 105 -4.86 -1.38 -6.79
C LEU A 105 -5.93 -0.60 -6.02
N LEU A 106 -6.98 -1.26 -5.51
CA LEU A 106 -8.02 -0.62 -4.71
C LEU A 106 -7.50 -0.07 -3.38
N ARG A 107 -6.48 -0.69 -2.77
CA ARG A 107 -5.77 -0.06 -1.65
C ARG A 107 -4.95 1.14 -2.13
N HIS A 108 -4.26 0.98 -3.25
CA HIS A 108 -3.32 1.96 -3.78
C HIS A 108 -3.99 3.26 -4.25
N CYS A 109 -5.18 3.17 -4.84
CA CYS A 109 -5.94 4.30 -5.37
C CYS A 109 -6.19 5.40 -4.34
N GLN A 110 -6.21 5.05 -3.05
CA GLN A 110 -6.36 5.98 -1.95
C GLN A 110 -5.21 6.99 -1.85
N ARG A 111 -4.09 6.79 -2.56
CA ARG A 111 -2.91 7.67 -2.55
C ARG A 111 -2.95 8.77 -3.60
N HIS A 112 -3.81 8.64 -4.60
CA HIS A 112 -3.91 9.59 -5.71
C HIS A 112 -5.28 10.23 -5.72
N GLU A 113 -5.33 11.51 -6.09
CA GLU A 113 -6.60 12.21 -6.26
C GLU A 113 -7.32 11.72 -7.51
N HIS A 114 -6.60 11.60 -8.63
CA HIS A 114 -7.15 11.12 -9.90
C HIS A 114 -6.68 9.71 -10.21
N GLN A 115 -7.59 8.87 -10.69
CA GLN A 115 -7.27 7.48 -11.03
C GLN A 115 -6.80 7.38 -12.48
N ASN A 116 -5.51 7.11 -12.69
CA ASN A 116 -4.94 6.84 -14.00
C ASN A 116 -4.41 5.41 -14.00
N ILE A 117 -5.23 4.49 -14.51
CA ILE A 117 -4.98 3.05 -14.44
C ILE A 117 -5.09 2.41 -15.82
N SER A 118 -4.46 1.26 -15.98
CA SER A 118 -4.61 0.43 -17.20
C SER A 118 -4.53 -1.04 -16.84
N GLN A 119 -5.14 -1.90 -17.66
CA GLN A 119 -4.98 -3.33 -17.54
C GLN A 119 -3.61 -3.75 -18.10
N MET A 120 -3.05 -4.82 -17.56
CA MET A 120 -1.75 -5.37 -17.95
C MET A 120 -1.90 -6.87 -18.22
N SER A 121 -1.11 -7.40 -19.16
CA SER A 121 -1.05 -8.84 -19.38
C SER A 121 -0.32 -9.56 -18.24
N ASP A 122 -0.61 -10.85 -18.04
CA ASP A 122 0.11 -11.68 -17.07
C ASP A 122 1.63 -11.71 -17.35
N GLU A 123 2.01 -11.77 -18.63
CA GLU A 123 3.41 -11.78 -19.06
C GLU A 123 4.12 -10.47 -18.69
N GLU A 124 3.52 -9.32 -19.00
CA GLU A 124 4.08 -8.02 -18.65
C GLU A 124 4.19 -7.83 -17.13
N ALA A 125 3.15 -8.24 -16.39
CA ALA A 125 3.14 -8.15 -14.94
C ALA A 125 4.23 -9.04 -14.33
N GLN A 126 4.39 -10.25 -14.83
CA GLN A 126 5.43 -11.17 -14.39
C GLN A 126 6.82 -10.62 -14.73
N ASN A 127 7.05 -10.11 -15.93
CA ASN A 127 8.30 -9.50 -16.33
C ASN A 127 8.66 -8.30 -15.45
N ARG A 128 7.69 -7.42 -15.16
CA ARG A 128 7.89 -6.31 -14.21
C ARG A 128 8.21 -6.83 -12.81
N ARG A 129 7.51 -7.84 -12.31
CA ARG A 129 7.79 -8.42 -10.99
C ARG A 129 9.14 -9.13 -10.92
N ILE A 130 9.59 -9.77 -12.00
CA ILE A 130 10.93 -10.36 -12.11
C ILE A 130 11.99 -9.26 -12.10
N ALA A 131 11.80 -8.19 -12.87
CA ALA A 131 12.70 -7.03 -12.86
C ALA A 131 12.79 -6.36 -11.48
N LEU A 132 11.72 -6.42 -10.69
CA LEU A 132 11.65 -5.92 -9.32
C LEU A 132 12.16 -6.90 -8.27
N ASN A 133 12.08 -8.20 -8.58
CA ASN A 133 12.86 -9.23 -7.94
C ASN A 133 14.31 -9.07 -8.40
N PHE A 134 14.96 -7.99 -7.94
CA PHE A 134 16.37 -8.08 -7.61
C PHE A 134 16.56 -9.44 -6.91
N LYS A 135 17.36 -10.31 -7.51
CA LYS A 135 17.56 -11.72 -7.13
C LYS A 135 17.97 -11.95 -5.66
N SER A 136 18.10 -10.92 -4.84
CA SER A 136 18.26 -11.06 -3.41
C SER A 136 16.90 -11.16 -2.73
N LYS A 137 16.72 -12.26 -1.99
CA LYS A 137 15.74 -12.36 -0.89
C LYS A 137 15.53 -10.98 -0.28
N ARG A 138 14.28 -10.50 -0.14
CA ARG A 138 14.01 -9.24 0.58
C ARG A 138 14.38 -9.42 2.04
N LEU A 139 15.66 -9.25 2.35
CA LEU A 139 16.20 -9.32 3.69
C LEU A 139 15.65 -8.13 4.45
N SER A 140 14.87 -8.43 5.49
CA SER A 140 14.48 -7.44 6.48
C SER A 140 15.73 -6.90 7.18
N PHE A 141 15.58 -5.77 7.89
CA PHE A 141 16.65 -5.25 8.72
C PHE A 141 17.12 -6.27 9.78
N ALA A 142 16.18 -7.07 10.31
CA ALA A 142 16.50 -8.16 11.23
C ALA A 142 17.31 -9.28 10.56
N ASP A 143 16.98 -9.64 9.32
CA ASP A 143 17.75 -10.64 8.56
C ASP A 143 19.19 -10.17 8.34
N LEU A 144 19.38 -8.90 7.98
CA LEU A 144 20.72 -8.32 7.77
C LEU A 144 21.54 -8.24 9.07
N LEU A 145 20.86 -8.17 10.23
CA LEU A 145 21.50 -8.22 11.55
C LEU A 145 21.74 -9.64 12.09
N SER A 146 21.20 -10.67 11.43
CA SER A 146 21.29 -12.05 11.91
C SER A 146 22.67 -12.69 11.73
N GLY A 147 23.60 -12.02 11.04
CA GLY A 147 24.93 -12.54 10.68
C GLY A 147 24.91 -13.53 9.51
N LYS A 148 23.73 -13.99 9.06
CA LYS A 148 23.59 -14.95 7.94
C LYS A 148 23.77 -14.31 6.55
N TYR A 149 23.80 -12.99 6.48
CA TYR A 149 23.80 -12.20 5.25
C TYR A 149 24.81 -11.05 5.32
N GLU A 150 26.05 -11.33 5.73
CA GLU A 150 27.07 -10.29 5.94
C GLU A 150 27.41 -9.50 4.67
N VAL A 151 27.44 -10.18 3.51
CA VAL A 151 27.75 -9.54 2.23
C VAL A 151 26.67 -8.51 1.87
N GLU A 152 25.39 -8.88 2.03
CA GLU A 152 24.25 -8.00 1.81
C GLU A 152 24.17 -6.89 2.86
N ALA A 153 24.56 -7.17 4.11
CA ALA A 153 24.58 -6.19 5.19
C ALA A 153 25.63 -5.08 4.99
N ARG A 154 26.77 -5.41 4.37
CA ARG A 154 27.84 -4.45 4.02
C ARG A 154 27.58 -3.67 2.74
N THR A 155 26.92 -4.30 1.76
CA THR A 155 26.66 -3.67 0.45
C THR A 155 25.42 -2.79 0.46
N LYS A 156 24.44 -3.04 1.33
CA LYS A 156 23.27 -2.17 1.47
C LYS A 156 23.64 -0.85 2.14
N GLN A 157 23.57 0.20 1.33
CA GLN A 157 23.73 1.57 1.76
C GLN A 157 22.42 2.13 2.33
N LEU A 158 22.49 2.63 3.55
CA LEU A 158 21.39 3.25 4.29
C LEU A 158 21.79 4.66 4.74
N ALA A 159 20.81 5.55 4.85
CA ALA A 159 20.99 6.86 5.46
C ALA A 159 19.93 7.05 6.54
N CYS A 160 20.33 7.63 7.68
CA CYS A 160 19.38 8.04 8.70
C CYS A 160 18.57 9.23 8.19
N VAL A 161 17.26 9.26 8.45
CA VAL A 161 16.38 10.40 8.11
C VAL A 161 16.94 11.73 8.66
N HIS A 162 17.56 11.70 9.84
CA HIS A 162 18.20 12.86 10.46
C HIS A 162 19.46 13.37 9.75
N CYS A 163 20.10 12.51 8.94
CA CYS A 163 21.32 12.82 8.19
C CYS A 163 21.06 13.05 6.71
N ARG A 164 19.83 12.80 6.23
CA ARG A 164 19.42 13.08 4.86
C ARG A 164 19.05 14.56 4.76
N PRO A 165 19.74 15.37 3.94
CA PRO A 165 19.31 16.73 3.69
C PRO A 165 17.91 16.71 3.06
N SER A 166 17.00 17.53 3.57
CA SER A 166 15.66 17.66 3.00
C SER A 166 15.77 18.14 1.55
N PRO A 167 15.04 17.53 0.58
CA PRO A 167 15.05 18.01 -0.81
C PRO A 167 14.52 19.45 -0.94
N ASN A 168 13.84 19.98 0.08
CA ASN A 168 13.36 21.36 0.14
C ASN A 168 14.25 22.30 0.99
N ALA A 169 15.46 21.87 1.36
CA ALA A 169 16.39 22.75 2.07
C ALA A 169 17.00 23.77 1.09
N ILE A 170 16.23 24.81 0.77
CA ILE A 170 16.74 26.01 0.12
C ILE A 170 17.85 26.56 1.02
N SER A 171 19.02 26.72 0.39
CA SER A 171 20.29 27.13 0.97
C SER A 171 20.17 28.20 2.05
N ARG A 172 20.47 27.81 3.29
CA ARG A 172 20.98 28.74 4.31
C ARG A 172 22.26 28.17 4.90
N SER A 173 23.37 28.60 4.31
CA SER A 173 24.73 28.73 4.85
C SER A 173 25.00 28.16 6.25
N LYS A 174 24.91 26.84 6.41
CA LYS A 174 25.60 26.08 7.45
C LYS A 174 26.20 24.86 6.78
N ALA A 175 27.50 24.65 7.01
CA ALA A 175 28.33 23.60 6.44
C ALA A 175 27.52 22.39 6.00
N PHE A 176 27.51 22.11 4.69
CA PHE A 176 26.91 20.90 4.13
C PHE A 176 27.51 19.70 4.87
N LYS A 177 26.79 19.16 5.86
CA LYS A 177 27.13 17.84 6.38
C LYS A 177 26.81 16.89 5.23
N ALA A 178 27.86 16.41 4.58
CA ALA A 178 27.76 15.39 3.55
C ALA A 178 26.82 14.27 4.05
N GLU A 179 25.97 13.79 3.16
CA GLU A 179 25.07 12.67 3.43
C GLU A 179 25.91 11.52 4.02
N LYS A 180 25.68 11.18 5.28
CA LYS A 180 26.35 10.04 5.93
C LYS A 180 25.66 8.76 5.48
N ILE A 181 26.08 8.28 4.31
CA ILE A 181 25.75 6.95 3.82
C ILE A 181 26.52 5.95 4.68
N MET A 182 25.82 4.98 5.26
CA MET A 182 26.36 3.97 6.15
C MET A 182 25.81 2.60 5.76
N ASP A 183 26.54 1.53 6.05
CA ASP A 183 26.01 0.18 5.98
C ASP A 183 25.13 -0.14 7.21
N ILE A 184 24.61 -1.36 7.31
CA ILE A 184 23.77 -1.80 8.45
C ILE A 184 24.51 -1.68 9.80
N HIS A 185 25.82 -1.90 9.81
CA HIS A 185 26.63 -1.82 11.03
C HIS A 185 26.85 -0.37 11.44
N GLY A 186 27.19 0.48 10.48
CA GLY A 186 27.36 1.91 10.66
C GLY A 186 26.08 2.59 11.14
N ILE A 187 24.92 2.26 10.57
CA ILE A 187 23.65 2.84 11.06
C ILE A 187 23.29 2.35 12.47
N ARG A 188 23.60 1.08 12.81
CA ARG A 188 23.42 0.55 14.16
C ARG A 188 24.32 1.26 15.18
N GLN A 189 25.59 1.50 14.84
CA GLN A 189 26.50 2.27 15.68
C GLN A 189 26.06 3.73 15.81
N HIS A 190 25.61 4.35 14.70
CA HIS A 190 25.10 5.71 14.69
C HIS A 190 23.89 5.89 15.61
N MET A 191 22.96 4.92 15.63
CA MET A 191 21.79 4.94 16.52
C MET A 191 22.15 4.73 18.00
N LYS A 192 23.28 4.09 18.32
CA LYS A 192 23.76 3.91 19.70
C LYS A 192 24.53 5.13 20.24
N ALA A 193 25.12 5.93 19.34
CA ALA A 193 25.94 7.08 19.68
C ALA A 193 25.15 8.39 19.80
N LYS A 194 23.82 8.35 19.58
CA LYS A 194 22.86 9.42 19.87
C LYS A 194 22.06 9.04 21.09
#